data_AF-A0A328NFY1-F1
#
_entry.id   AF-A0A328NFY1-F1
#
_cell.length_a   1.000
_cell.length_b   1.000
_cell.length_c   1.000
_cell.angle_alpha   90.00
_cell.angle_beta   90.00
_cell.angle_gamma   90.00
#
_symmetry.space_group_name_H-M   'P 1'
#
loop_
_entity.id
_entity.type
_entity.pdbx_description
1 polymer ?
#
loop_
_entity_poly.entity_id
_entity_poly.type
_entity_poly.pdbx_seq_one_letter_code
_entity_poly.pdbx_strand_id
1 'polypeptide(L)'
;MIKGKLTTRIGALASAFALVAGAQLATATPASAAFDGNCGSGELCLFFNVSYSGGMADFGGNISNYTSYNFYGTVHNLNDNSASGKNYSSFQDVHMHEHANYGGSGLEFNPNQWRSNLGASWTNRGSSHRW
;
A
#
# COMPACT_ATOMS: atom_id res chain seq x y z
N MET A 1 -50.72 21.27 -58.00
CA MET A 1 -50.14 21.72 -56.71
C MET A 1 -50.96 21.13 -55.59
N ILE A 2 -50.45 20.10 -54.90
CA ILE A 2 -51.17 19.40 -53.83
C ILE A 2 -50.35 19.59 -52.54
N LYS A 3 -50.90 20.34 -51.58
CA LYS A 3 -50.28 20.61 -50.28
C LYS A 3 -50.60 19.45 -49.32
N GLY A 4 -49.57 18.68 -48.96
CA GLY A 4 -49.64 17.57 -48.02
C GLY A 4 -49.41 18.02 -46.57
N LYS A 5 -50.05 17.30 -45.65
CA LYS A 5 -50.39 17.62 -44.26
C LYS A 5 -49.21 17.70 -43.26
N LEU A 6 -49.45 18.59 -42.28
CA LEU A 6 -49.09 18.60 -40.85
C LEU A 6 -48.69 17.23 -40.24
N THR A 7 -47.75 17.23 -39.28
CA THR A 7 -47.94 16.77 -37.86
C THR A 7 -46.62 16.32 -37.21
N THR A 8 -46.19 17.08 -36.19
CA THR A 8 -45.65 16.69 -34.86
C THR A 8 -44.43 15.76 -34.75
N ARG A 9 -43.45 16.17 -33.93
CA ARG A 9 -43.09 15.61 -32.60
C ARG A 9 -41.73 16.21 -32.17
N ILE A 10 -41.77 17.11 -31.18
CA ILE A 10 -40.60 17.49 -30.37
C ILE A 10 -40.21 16.25 -29.56
N GLY A 11 -38.96 15.84 -29.69
CA GLY A 11 -38.35 14.78 -28.89
C GLY A 11 -36.89 15.14 -28.65
N ALA A 12 -36.61 15.71 -27.48
CA ALA A 12 -35.27 15.90 -26.96
C ALA A 12 -34.59 14.53 -26.74
N LEU A 13 -33.25 14.52 -26.80
CA LEU A 13 -32.36 13.93 -25.79
C LEU A 13 -30.92 14.07 -26.31
N ALA A 14 -30.16 14.96 -25.69
CA ALA A 14 -28.73 15.14 -25.93
C ALA A 14 -27.96 13.99 -25.29
N SER A 15 -27.25 13.21 -26.10
CA SER A 15 -26.29 12.20 -25.62
C SER A 15 -24.89 12.73 -25.83
N ALA A 16 -24.36 13.43 -24.82
CA ALA A 16 -22.94 13.80 -24.77
C ALA A 16 -22.12 12.53 -24.47
N PHE A 17 -21.30 12.12 -25.42
CA PHE A 17 -20.34 11.03 -25.25
C PHE A 17 -19.30 11.42 -24.19
N ALA A 18 -19.14 10.55 -23.19
CA ALA A 18 -18.20 10.69 -22.10
C ALA A 18 -16.74 10.70 -22.59
N LEU A 19 -15.95 11.60 -22.02
CA LEU A 19 -14.50 11.71 -22.22
C LEU A 19 -13.80 10.46 -21.67
N VAL A 20 -13.14 9.69 -22.54
CA VAL A 20 -12.17 8.68 -22.13
C VAL A 20 -10.82 9.37 -21.93
N ALA A 21 -10.49 9.70 -20.68
CA ALA A 21 -9.14 10.08 -20.29
C ALA A 21 -8.46 8.86 -19.66
N GLY A 22 -7.87 8.01 -20.50
CA GLY A 22 -6.99 6.93 -20.06
C GLY A 22 -5.62 7.49 -19.68
N ALA A 23 -5.51 8.07 -18.48
CA ALA A 23 -4.20 8.35 -17.89
C ALA A 23 -3.69 7.06 -17.23
N GLN A 24 -2.84 6.33 -17.96
CA GLN A 24 -2.07 5.24 -17.39
C GLN A 24 -1.07 5.83 -16.40
N LEU A 25 -1.37 5.74 -15.10
CA LEU A 25 -0.40 6.00 -14.05
C LEU A 25 0.64 4.87 -14.08
N ALA A 26 1.73 5.10 -14.78
CA ALA A 26 2.94 4.30 -14.62
C ALA A 26 3.49 4.58 -13.21
N THR A 27 3.13 3.73 -12.25
CA THR A 27 3.73 3.74 -10.92
C THR A 27 5.12 3.12 -11.02
N ALA A 28 6.14 3.97 -11.21
CA ALA A 28 7.51 3.56 -10.97
C ALA A 28 7.64 3.23 -9.48
N THR A 29 7.76 1.95 -9.14
CA THR A 29 8.14 1.53 -7.79
C THR A 29 9.58 1.97 -7.54
N PRO A 30 9.89 2.66 -6.43
CA PRO A 30 11.27 2.97 -6.09
C PRO A 30 12.07 1.66 -5.99
N ALA A 31 13.33 1.70 -6.43
CA ALA A 31 14.27 0.60 -6.25
C ALA A 31 14.54 0.46 -4.74
N SER A 32 13.67 -0.27 -4.04
CA SER A 32 13.87 -0.68 -2.66
C SER A 32 15.09 -1.59 -2.63
N ALA A 33 16.17 -1.12 -1.99
CA ALA A 33 17.23 -2.00 -1.55
C ALA A 33 16.58 -3.13 -0.72
N ALA A 34 16.79 -4.35 -1.19
CA ALA A 34 16.29 -5.67 -0.77
C ALA A 34 14.80 -5.77 -0.39
N PHE A 35 14.07 -6.54 -1.21
CA PHE A 35 12.91 -7.35 -0.83
C PHE A 35 13.32 -8.80 -1.10
N ASP A 36 14.28 -9.30 -0.34
CA ASP A 36 15.04 -10.52 -0.63
C ASP A 36 14.81 -11.67 0.36
N GLY A 37 13.98 -11.45 1.39
CA GLY A 37 13.64 -12.46 2.37
C GLY A 37 14.70 -12.63 3.46
N ASN A 38 15.70 -11.75 3.54
CA ASN A 38 16.62 -11.65 4.65
C ASN A 38 16.50 -10.29 5.34
N CYS A 39 16.59 -10.26 6.68
CA CYS A 39 16.51 -9.02 7.43
C CYS A 39 17.92 -8.46 7.68
N GLY A 40 18.32 -7.50 6.86
CA GLY A 40 19.63 -6.87 6.80
C GLY A 40 19.71 -5.50 7.48
N SER A 41 20.94 -4.97 7.56
CA SER A 41 21.18 -3.64 8.12
C SER A 41 20.55 -2.55 7.27
N GLY A 42 19.83 -1.62 7.89
CA GLY A 42 19.14 -0.54 7.19
C GLY A 42 17.75 -0.89 6.68
N GLU A 43 17.18 -2.03 7.09
CA GLU A 43 15.86 -2.47 6.64
C GLU A 43 14.81 -2.46 7.75
N LEU A 44 13.55 -2.22 7.36
CA LEU A 44 12.37 -2.54 8.14
C LEU A 44 11.93 -3.94 7.74
N CYS A 45 11.88 -4.85 8.72
CA CYS A 45 11.39 -6.21 8.52
C CYS A 45 10.06 -6.39 9.25
N LEU A 46 9.04 -6.81 8.52
CA LEU A 46 7.70 -7.09 9.03
C LEU A 46 7.40 -8.59 8.89
N PHE A 47 6.74 -9.16 9.89
CA PHE A 47 6.45 -10.58 9.95
C PHE A 47 4.95 -10.81 10.10
N PHE A 48 4.44 -11.83 9.41
CA PHE A 48 3.02 -12.19 9.40
C PHE A 48 2.51 -12.60 10.80
N ASN A 49 3.35 -13.29 11.58
CA ASN A 49 3.01 -13.71 12.93
C ASN A 49 3.81 -12.93 13.97
N VAL A 50 3.40 -13.09 15.23
CA VAL A 50 4.18 -12.63 16.39
C VAL A 50 5.52 -13.37 16.51
N SER A 51 6.40 -12.86 17.36
CA SER A 51 7.72 -13.42 17.65
C SER A 51 8.59 -13.63 16.41
N TYR A 52 8.44 -12.75 15.40
CA TYR A 52 9.24 -12.74 14.17
C TYR A 52 9.13 -14.04 13.36
N SER A 53 7.92 -14.60 13.29
CA SER A 53 7.66 -15.88 12.63
C SER A 53 6.68 -15.75 11.46
N GLY A 54 6.54 -16.82 10.66
CA GLY A 54 5.74 -16.81 9.43
C GLY A 54 6.47 -16.15 8.26
N GLY A 55 5.71 -15.67 7.27
CA GLY A 55 6.27 -14.92 6.15
C GLY A 55 6.89 -13.61 6.61
N MET A 56 7.94 -13.16 5.90
CA MET A 56 8.68 -11.93 6.19
C MET A 56 8.65 -10.99 4.98
N ALA A 57 8.63 -9.69 5.22
CA ALA A 57 8.81 -8.64 4.23
C ALA A 57 9.90 -7.68 4.73
N ASP A 58 10.89 -7.39 3.90
CA ASP A 58 12.02 -6.50 4.18
C ASP A 58 12.03 -5.32 3.19
N PHE A 59 12.37 -4.13 3.68
CA PHE A 59 12.43 -2.92 2.86
C PHE A 59 13.52 -1.99 3.36
N GLY A 60 14.42 -1.55 2.48
CA GLY A 60 15.40 -0.49 2.77
C GLY A 60 14.97 0.93 2.39
N GLY A 61 13.73 1.14 1.96
CA GLY A 61 13.24 2.44 1.48
C GLY A 61 11.77 2.68 1.80
N ASN A 62 11.27 3.87 1.46
CA ASN A 62 9.88 4.24 1.73
C ASN A 62 8.90 3.42 0.88
N ILE A 63 7.85 2.89 1.50
CA ILE A 63 6.79 2.16 0.80
C ILE A 63 5.46 2.85 1.08
N SER A 64 4.90 3.48 0.06
CA SER A 64 3.63 4.21 0.18
C SER A 64 2.40 3.30 0.22
N ASN A 65 2.48 2.04 -0.21
CA ASN A 65 1.33 1.15 -0.22
C ASN A 65 1.74 -0.33 -0.22
N TYR A 66 1.31 -1.09 0.79
CA TYR A 66 1.62 -2.52 0.93
C TYR A 66 0.75 -3.44 0.07
N THR A 67 -0.37 -2.98 -0.51
CA THR A 67 -1.30 -3.84 -1.27
C THR A 67 -0.65 -4.61 -2.43
N SER A 68 0.45 -4.10 -3.00
CA SER A 68 1.18 -4.77 -4.08
C SER A 68 2.24 -5.77 -3.60
N TYR A 69 2.38 -5.95 -2.28
CA TYR A 69 3.40 -6.79 -1.67
C TYR A 69 2.75 -7.96 -0.93
N ASN A 70 3.29 -9.16 -1.16
CA ASN A 70 3.07 -10.30 -0.29
C ASN A 70 4.29 -10.44 0.62
N PHE A 71 4.17 -11.15 1.74
CA PHE A 71 5.35 -11.61 2.46
C PHE A 71 6.19 -12.50 1.53
N TYR A 72 7.51 -12.31 1.54
CA TYR A 72 8.48 -12.95 0.66
C TYR A 72 8.28 -14.47 0.60
N GLY A 73 8.24 -15.01 -0.63
CA GLY A 73 8.06 -16.44 -0.87
C GLY A 73 6.68 -16.98 -0.49
N THR A 74 5.69 -16.12 -0.18
CA THR A 74 4.33 -16.52 0.19
C THR A 74 3.26 -15.88 -0.70
N VAL A 75 2.02 -16.35 -0.56
CA VAL A 75 0.82 -15.74 -1.17
C VAL A 75 0.07 -14.81 -0.21
N HIS A 76 0.58 -14.61 1.02
CA HIS A 76 -0.07 -13.77 2.02
C HIS A 76 0.24 -12.31 1.75
N ASN A 77 -0.80 -11.49 1.58
CA ASN A 77 -0.65 -10.06 1.39
C ASN A 77 -0.06 -9.39 2.64
N LEU A 78 0.76 -8.36 2.46
CA LEU A 78 1.39 -7.61 3.56
C LEU A 78 0.44 -6.60 4.20
N ASN A 79 -0.44 -5.97 3.42
CA ASN A 79 -1.31 -4.89 3.88
C ASN A 79 -2.21 -5.39 4.99
N ASP A 80 -2.21 -4.71 6.14
CA ASP A 80 -3.03 -5.07 7.31
C ASP A 80 -2.79 -6.50 7.82
N ASN A 81 -1.59 -7.06 7.64
CA ASN A 81 -1.30 -8.46 8.01
C ASN A 81 0.01 -8.66 8.78
N SER A 82 0.73 -7.59 9.13
CA SER A 82 1.94 -7.70 9.98
C SER A 82 1.58 -7.77 11.47
N ALA A 83 2.25 -8.65 12.21
CA ALA A 83 2.01 -8.87 13.65
C ALA A 83 3.25 -8.68 14.52
N SER A 84 4.45 -8.66 13.93
CA SER A 84 5.70 -8.26 14.58
C SER A 84 6.64 -7.57 13.59
N GLY A 85 7.63 -6.85 14.10
CA GLY A 85 8.55 -6.10 13.23
C GLY A 85 9.88 -5.74 13.89
N LYS A 86 10.86 -5.42 13.05
CA LYS A 86 12.21 -5.02 13.45
C LYS A 86 12.69 -3.88 12.56
N ASN A 87 13.19 -2.80 13.17
CA ASN A 87 14.01 -1.82 12.48
C ASN A 87 15.48 -2.20 12.69
N TYR A 88 16.16 -2.62 11.62
CA TYR A 88 17.59 -2.96 11.61
C TYR A 88 18.48 -1.80 11.17
N SER A 89 17.94 -0.58 11.05
CA SER A 89 18.74 0.62 10.96
C SER A 89 19.29 1.00 12.33
N SER A 90 20.56 1.41 12.36
CA SER A 90 21.21 1.88 13.58
C SER A 90 21.12 3.40 13.78
N PHE A 91 20.49 4.14 12.85
CA PHE A 91 20.53 5.60 12.83
C PHE A 91 19.26 6.29 12.32
N GLN A 92 18.27 5.55 11.81
CA GLN A 92 17.01 6.12 11.34
C GLN A 92 15.83 5.43 12.02
N ASP A 93 14.84 6.24 12.43
CA ASP A 93 13.53 5.76 12.84
C ASP A 93 12.74 5.27 11.62
N VAL A 94 11.68 4.50 11.85
CA VAL A 94 10.67 4.19 10.83
C VAL A 94 9.29 4.49 11.36
N HIS A 95 8.52 5.24 10.58
CA HIS A 95 7.11 5.51 10.85
C HIS A 95 6.26 4.58 9.98
N MET A 96 5.68 3.55 10.59
CA MET A 96 4.68 2.70 9.95
C MET A 96 3.29 3.33 10.12
N HIS A 97 2.50 3.33 9.06
CA HIS A 97 1.22 4.02 9.00
C HIS A 97 0.06 3.04 8.79
N GLU A 98 -1.09 3.34 9.40
CA GLU A 98 -2.29 2.48 9.31
C GLU A 98 -2.91 2.44 7.91
N HIS A 99 -2.73 3.50 7.12
CA HIS A 99 -3.30 3.59 5.77
C HIS A 99 -2.19 3.73 4.73
N ALA A 100 -2.55 3.49 3.47
CA ALA A 100 -1.69 3.81 2.34
C ALA A 100 -1.39 5.33 2.27
N ASN A 101 -0.35 5.67 1.52
CA ASN A 101 0.18 7.02 1.32
C ASN A 101 0.55 7.74 2.63
N TYR A 102 1.08 7.00 3.61
CA TYR A 102 1.51 7.50 4.92
C TYR A 102 0.37 8.14 5.74
N GLY A 103 -0.86 7.66 5.53
CA GLY A 103 -2.06 8.17 6.19
C GLY A 103 -2.42 7.43 7.48
N GLY A 104 -3.32 8.02 8.26
CA GLY A 104 -3.79 7.43 9.52
C GLY A 104 -2.79 7.60 10.68
N SER A 105 -3.00 6.85 11.76
CA SER A 105 -2.08 6.85 12.91
C SER A 105 -0.73 6.26 12.51
N GLY A 106 0.31 6.54 13.30
CA GLY A 106 1.66 6.05 13.10
C GLY A 106 2.17 5.19 14.27
N LEU A 107 2.92 4.14 13.95
CA LEU A 107 3.73 3.36 14.87
C LEU A 107 5.19 3.61 14.57
N GLU A 108 5.90 4.16 15.54
CA GLU A 108 7.33 4.41 15.41
C GLU A 108 8.14 3.17 15.80
N PHE A 109 9.13 2.87 14.97
CA PHE A 109 10.23 1.97 15.27
C PHE A 109 11.52 2.78 15.43
N ASN A 110 12.01 2.93 16.65
CA ASN A 110 13.31 3.57 16.88
C ASN A 110 14.47 2.75 16.28
N PRO A 111 15.68 3.32 16.12
CA PRO A 111 16.80 2.59 15.56
C PRO A 111 17.10 1.37 16.42
N ASN A 112 17.34 0.22 15.79
CA ASN A 112 17.50 -1.08 16.43
C ASN A 112 16.31 -1.53 17.32
N GLN A 113 15.11 -0.95 17.14
CA GLN A 113 13.94 -1.38 17.92
C GLN A 113 13.29 -2.60 17.29
N TRP A 114 13.08 -3.62 18.12
CA TRP A 114 12.38 -4.83 17.75
C TRP A 114 11.10 -4.99 18.58
N ARG A 115 9.99 -5.27 17.91
CA ARG A 115 8.68 -5.49 18.53
C ARG A 115 8.21 -6.90 18.20
N SER A 116 8.37 -7.83 19.15
CA SER A 116 7.94 -9.22 19.00
C SER A 116 6.42 -9.36 18.91
N ASN A 117 5.69 -8.34 19.30
CA ASN A 117 4.27 -8.19 19.08
C ASN A 117 3.99 -6.69 18.88
N LEU A 118 3.29 -6.32 17.81
CA LEU A 118 2.90 -4.92 17.57
C LEU A 118 1.85 -4.42 18.58
N GLY A 119 1.16 -5.35 19.24
CA GLY A 119 0.12 -5.09 20.23
C GLY A 119 -1.27 -4.97 19.60
N ALA A 120 -2.30 -5.04 20.45
CA ALA A 120 -3.69 -5.09 20.00
C ALA A 120 -4.12 -3.91 19.12
N SER A 121 -3.50 -2.74 19.26
CA SER A 121 -3.82 -1.55 18.47
C SER A 121 -3.22 -1.56 17.05
N TRP A 122 -2.20 -2.40 16.81
CA TRP A 122 -1.32 -2.30 15.64
C TRP A 122 -1.08 -3.61 14.88
N THR A 123 -1.30 -4.76 15.50
CA THR A 123 -1.31 -6.03 14.78
C THR A 123 -2.35 -5.98 13.68
N ASN A 124 -1.95 -6.37 12.46
CA ASN A 124 -2.79 -6.43 11.27
C ASN A 124 -3.37 -5.07 10.85
N ARG A 125 -2.57 -4.01 10.95
CA ARG A 125 -3.02 -2.62 10.69
C ARG A 125 -2.10 -1.82 9.79
N GLY A 126 -0.84 -2.23 9.60
CA GLY A 126 0.14 -1.47 8.83
C GLY A 126 -0.14 -1.55 7.33
N SER A 127 -0.11 -0.41 6.64
CA SER A 127 -0.40 -0.29 5.20
C SER A 127 0.65 0.51 4.40
N SER A 128 1.53 1.26 5.08
CA SER A 128 2.67 1.95 4.47
C SER A 128 3.74 2.28 5.52
N HIS A 129 4.94 2.66 5.09
CA HIS A 129 5.96 3.21 6.00
C HIS A 129 6.91 4.18 5.33
N ARG A 130 7.51 5.05 6.13
CA ARG A 130 8.61 5.93 5.74
C ARG A 130 9.71 5.95 6.79
N TRP A 131 10.95 6.04 6.30
CA TRP A 131 12.14 6.34 7.09
C TRP A 131 12.18 7.82 7.48
#